data_AF-A0A3D1E527-F1
#
_entry.id   AF-A0A3D1E527-F1
#
_cell.length_a   1.000
_cell.length_b   1.000
_cell.length_c   1.000
_cell.angle_alpha   90.00
_cell.angle_beta   90.00
_cell.angle_gamma   90.00
#
_symmetry.space_group_name_H-M   'P 1'
#
loop_
_entity.id
_entity.type
_entity.pdbx_description
1 polymer ?
#
loop_
_entity_poly.entity_id
_entity_poly.type
_entity_poly.pdbx_seq_one_letter_code
_entity_poly.pdbx_strand_id
1 'polypeptide(L)'
;MIALTSYSDKKTKKAFDQLVGPAFSIWDILKKGRVGSAYFKVAALRLGEYFPELQQAPDVRAVLELRPNGILIHLKHRNDTYAWALPFYQMHLYHTDHLGIYGQGLGIQLYKDKQYEKN
;
A
#
# COMPACT_ATOMS: atom_id res chain seq x y z
N MET A 1 0.73 4.56 -9.36
CA MET A 1 -0.36 3.90 -10.11
C MET A 1 -1.22 3.13 -9.13
N ILE A 2 -2.55 3.30 -9.15
CA ILE A 2 -3.49 2.50 -8.35
C ILE A 2 -4.39 1.69 -9.28
N ALA A 3 -4.68 0.43 -8.91
CA ALA A 3 -5.55 -0.45 -9.70
C ALA A 3 -6.30 -1.44 -8.81
N LEU A 4 -7.45 -1.92 -9.30
CA LEU A 4 -8.14 -3.08 -8.74
C LEU A 4 -7.34 -4.34 -9.09
N THR A 5 -7.04 -5.16 -8.09
CA THR A 5 -6.21 -6.37 -8.21
C THR A 5 -6.89 -7.63 -7.68
N SER A 6 -8.20 -7.59 -7.42
CA SER A 6 -9.01 -8.77 -7.04
C SER A 6 -8.81 -9.93 -8.02
N TYR A 7 -8.60 -9.60 -9.31
CA TYR A 7 -8.23 -10.55 -10.35
C TYR A 7 -6.78 -10.29 -10.77
N SER A 8 -5.97 -11.35 -10.77
CA SER A 8 -4.55 -11.28 -11.12
C SER A 8 -4.36 -10.94 -12.60
N ASP A 9 -4.22 -9.66 -12.93
CA ASP A 9 -3.85 -9.20 -14.27
C ASP A 9 -2.33 -9.12 -14.45
N LYS A 10 -1.81 -9.85 -15.43
CA LYS A 10 -0.37 -9.87 -15.76
C LYS A 10 0.13 -8.50 -16.21
N LYS A 11 -0.70 -7.69 -16.88
CA LYS A 11 -0.28 -6.36 -17.35
C LYS A 11 -0.07 -5.41 -16.17
N THR A 12 -1.03 -5.37 -15.25
CA THR A 12 -0.95 -4.58 -14.01
C THR A 12 0.25 -5.01 -13.16
N LYS A 13 0.47 -6.32 -12.99
CA LYS A 13 1.66 -6.83 -12.28
C LYS A 13 2.96 -6.33 -12.93
N LYS A 14 3.07 -6.42 -14.26
CA LYS A 14 4.27 -5.96 -14.99
C LYS A 14 4.48 -4.44 -14.81
N ALA A 15 3.41 -3.65 -14.85
CA ALA A 15 3.47 -2.21 -14.63
C ALA A 15 3.93 -1.87 -13.20
N PHE A 16 3.46 -2.59 -12.18
CA PHE A 16 3.95 -2.44 -10.80
C PHE A 16 5.41 -2.84 -10.67
N ASP A 17 5.80 -4.00 -11.22
CA ASP A 17 7.18 -4.47 -11.18
C ASP A 17 8.15 -3.47 -11.84
N GLN A 18 7.72 -2.81 -12.92
CA GLN A 18 8.48 -1.73 -13.57
C GLN A 18 8.59 -0.47 -12.71
N LEU A 19 7.53 -0.11 -11.98
CA LEU A 19 7.49 1.14 -11.21
C LEU A 19 8.20 1.03 -9.85
N VAL A 20 7.96 -0.05 -9.11
CA VAL A 20 8.46 -0.22 -7.72
C VAL A 20 9.44 -1.39 -7.58
N GLY A 21 9.78 -2.08 -8.67
CA GLY A 21 10.63 -3.28 -8.66
C GLY A 21 9.84 -4.56 -8.38
N PRO A 22 10.40 -5.74 -8.69
CA PRO A 22 9.74 -7.04 -8.47
C PRO A 22 9.60 -7.36 -6.98
N ALA A 23 8.75 -8.34 -6.65
CA ALA A 23 8.59 -8.80 -5.27
C ALA A 23 9.90 -9.41 -4.79
N PHE A 24 10.23 -9.21 -3.51
CA PHE A 24 11.38 -9.88 -2.91
C PHE A 24 11.21 -11.40 -2.98
N SER A 25 12.27 -12.10 -3.37
CA SER A 25 12.28 -13.56 -3.35
C SER A 25 12.34 -14.08 -1.91
N ILE A 26 12.03 -15.35 -1.71
CA ILE A 26 12.13 -16.00 -0.39
C ILE A 26 13.54 -15.84 0.20
N TRP A 27 14.58 -15.89 -0.65
CA TRP A 27 15.97 -15.68 -0.24
C TRP A 27 16.26 -14.25 0.19
N ASP A 28 15.67 -13.26 -0.49
CA ASP A 28 15.79 -11.86 -0.11
C ASP A 28 15.11 -11.60 1.24
N ILE A 29 13.93 -12.19 1.46
CA ILE A 29 13.18 -12.10 2.70
C ILE A 29 13.96 -12.73 3.85
N LEU A 30 14.57 -13.91 3.64
CA LEU A 30 15.38 -14.55 4.68
C LEU A 30 16.59 -13.69 5.10
N LYS A 31 17.21 -12.96 4.15
CA LYS A 31 18.34 -12.08 4.41
C LYS A 31 17.95 -10.73 5.01
N LYS A 32 16.86 -10.14 4.53
CA LYS A 32 16.40 -8.78 4.90
C LYS A 32 15.46 -8.78 6.10
N GLY A 33 14.87 -9.93 6.42
CA GLY A 33 13.78 -10.05 7.37
C GLY A 33 12.42 -9.75 6.74
N ARG A 34 11.52 -9.16 7.52
CA ARG A 34 10.12 -8.95 7.12
C ARG A 34 10.00 -7.85 6.06
N VAL A 35 9.40 -8.19 4.92
CA VAL A 35 9.18 -7.24 3.80
C VAL A 35 7.73 -6.76 3.70
N GLY A 36 6.83 -7.30 4.51
CA GLY A 36 5.42 -6.92 4.58
C GLY A 36 5.02 -6.52 5.99
N SER A 37 3.99 -5.68 6.09
CA SER A 37 3.39 -5.28 7.35
C SER A 37 2.23 -6.19 7.78
N ALA A 38 1.86 -6.12 9.04
CA ALA A 38 0.52 -6.47 9.48
C ALA A 38 -0.51 -5.52 8.87
N TYR A 39 -1.80 -5.87 8.99
CA TYR A 39 -2.88 -4.99 8.57
C TYR A 39 -2.90 -3.72 9.43
N PHE A 40 -3.01 -2.57 8.78
CA PHE A 40 -3.31 -1.29 9.40
C PHE A 40 -4.78 -0.94 9.21
N LYS A 41 -5.37 -0.31 10.22
CA LYS A 41 -6.65 0.39 10.08
C LYS A 41 -6.42 1.72 9.36
N VAL A 42 -7.24 2.02 8.36
CA VAL A 42 -7.17 3.28 7.61
C VAL A 42 -7.98 4.36 8.32
N ALA A 43 -7.35 5.49 8.60
CA ALA A 43 -7.97 6.67 9.22
C ALA A 43 -8.58 7.60 8.16
N ALA A 44 -7.86 7.81 7.07
CA ALA A 44 -8.33 8.59 5.93
C ALA A 44 -7.69 8.10 4.64
N LEU A 45 -8.42 8.21 3.55
CA LEU A 45 -7.96 7.84 2.23
C LEU A 45 -8.34 8.93 1.22
N ARG A 46 -7.38 9.37 0.42
CA ARG A 46 -7.54 10.37 -0.64
C ARG A 46 -7.08 9.76 -1.94
N LEU A 47 -8.02 9.36 -2.79
CA LEU A 47 -7.73 8.73 -4.07
C LEU A 47 -8.10 9.61 -5.28
N GLY A 48 -8.43 10.88 -5.05
CA GLY A 48 -8.93 11.74 -6.12
C GLY A 48 -10.23 11.18 -6.71
N GLU A 49 -10.29 11.07 -8.03
CA GLU A 49 -11.44 10.48 -8.74
C GLU A 49 -11.42 8.93 -8.75
N TYR A 50 -10.33 8.31 -8.32
CA TYR A 50 -10.21 6.86 -8.29
C TYR A 50 -10.97 6.27 -7.10
N PHE A 51 -11.74 5.21 -7.36
CA PHE A 51 -12.39 4.36 -6.35
C PHE A 51 -13.07 5.15 -5.22
N PRO A 52 -14.07 6.01 -5.54
CA PRO A 52 -14.76 6.84 -4.55
C PRO A 52 -15.39 6.01 -3.41
N GLU A 53 -15.74 4.75 -3.67
CA GLU A 53 -16.25 3.82 -2.68
C GLU A 53 -15.28 3.55 -1.53
N LEU A 54 -13.96 3.59 -1.77
CA LEU A 54 -12.95 3.37 -0.73
C LEU A 54 -12.78 4.56 0.19
N GLN A 55 -13.02 5.78 -0.31
CA GLN A 55 -12.79 7.02 0.42
C GLN A 55 -13.84 7.23 1.53
N GLN A 56 -15.00 6.59 1.41
CA GLN A 56 -16.10 6.67 2.38
C GLN A 56 -16.25 5.39 3.21
N ALA A 57 -15.51 4.34 2.89
CA ALA A 57 -15.64 3.04 3.54
C ALA A 57 -14.91 3.01 4.91
N PRO A 58 -15.62 2.72 6.01
CA PRO A 58 -15.02 2.74 7.36
C PRO A 58 -14.17 1.50 7.68
N ASP A 59 -14.26 0.45 6.87
CA ASP A 59 -13.67 -0.88 7.12
C ASP A 59 -12.49 -1.20 6.18
N VAL A 60 -11.96 -0.21 5.45
CA VAL A 60 -10.77 -0.38 4.62
C VAL A 60 -9.56 -0.72 5.49
N ARG A 61 -8.83 -1.76 5.08
CA ARG A 61 -7.57 -2.17 5.71
C ARG A 61 -6.43 -2.04 4.72
N ALA A 62 -5.25 -1.66 5.23
CA ALA A 62 -4.06 -1.51 4.42
C ALA A 62 -2.96 -2.51 4.82
N VAL A 63 -2.20 -3.02 3.86
CA VAL A 63 -0.93 -3.73 4.08
C VAL A 63 0.14 -3.06 3.23
N LEU A 64 1.29 -2.80 3.84
CA LEU A 64 2.45 -2.25 3.17
C LEU A 64 3.39 -3.40 2.79
N GLU A 65 3.73 -3.49 1.52
CA GLU A 65 4.75 -4.40 0.99
C GLU A 65 5.95 -3.58 0.51
N LEU A 66 7.11 -3.82 1.10
CA LEU A 66 8.38 -3.27 0.62
C LEU A 66 8.77 -3.90 -0.70
N ARG A 67 9.22 -3.05 -1.62
CA ARG A 67 9.75 -3.43 -2.93
C ARG A 67 11.11 -2.75 -3.14
N PRO A 68 11.93 -3.22 -4.09
CA PRO A 68 13.26 -2.66 -4.30
C PRO A 68 13.29 -1.14 -4.52
N ASN A 69 12.32 -0.60 -5.26
CA ASN A 69 12.28 0.81 -5.68
C ASN A 69 11.10 1.59 -5.09
N GLY A 70 10.36 0.99 -4.15
CA GLY A 70 9.18 1.63 -3.57
C GLY A 70 8.41 0.73 -2.61
N ILE A 71 7.14 1.06 -2.45
CA ILE A 71 6.18 0.24 -1.70
C ILE A 71 4.97 -0.07 -2.57
N LEU A 72 4.37 -1.23 -2.32
CA LEU A 72 3.06 -1.58 -2.81
C LEU A 72 2.09 -1.55 -1.63
N ILE A 73 1.10 -0.67 -1.70
CA ILE A 73 0.09 -0.47 -0.65
C ILE A 73 -1.15 -1.24 -1.08
N HIS A 74 -1.42 -2.36 -0.42
CA HIS A 74 -2.61 -3.16 -0.66
C HIS A 74 -3.74 -2.63 0.20
N LEU A 75 -4.86 -2.28 -0.42
CA LEU A 75 -6.09 -1.84 0.22
C LEU A 75 -7.15 -2.91 0.04
N LYS A 76 -7.68 -3.40 1.16
CA LYS A 76 -8.75 -4.39 1.15
C LYS A 76 -10.03 -3.76 1.65
N HIS A 77 -11.08 -3.89 0.83
CA HIS A 77 -12.44 -3.47 1.16
C HIS A 77 -13.39 -4.59 0.75
N ARG A 78 -14.06 -5.21 1.72
CA ARG A 78 -14.91 -6.39 1.50
C ARG A 78 -14.15 -7.52 0.77
N ASN A 79 -14.64 -7.91 -0.41
CA ASN A 79 -14.03 -8.94 -1.26
C ASN A 79 -13.03 -8.37 -2.27
N ASP A 80 -12.96 -7.04 -2.38
CA ASP A 80 -12.09 -6.39 -3.34
C ASP A 80 -10.75 -5.98 -2.74
N THR A 81 -9.72 -6.17 -3.56
CA THR A 81 -8.36 -5.75 -3.23
C THR A 81 -7.87 -4.81 -4.30
N TYR A 82 -7.33 -3.69 -3.85
CA TYR A 82 -6.73 -2.66 -4.69
C TYR A 82 -5.27 -2.56 -4.30
N ALA A 83 -4.42 -2.18 -5.24
CA ALA A 83 -3.00 -1.99 -4.97
C ALA A 83 -2.54 -0.65 -5.53
N TRP A 84 -1.85 0.10 -4.69
CA TRP A 84 -1.22 1.37 -5.04
C TRP A 84 0.30 1.22 -5.02
N ALA A 85 0.90 1.24 -6.21
CA ALA A 85 2.35 1.23 -6.38
C ALA A 85 2.90 2.66 -6.26
N LEU A 86 3.71 2.88 -5.22
CA LEU A 86 4.30 4.16 -4.87
C LEU A 86 5.83 4.04 -4.84
N PRO A 87 6.54 4.59 -5.84
CA PRO A 87 7.99 4.57 -5.85
C PRO A 87 8.59 5.55 -4.84
N PHE A 88 9.75 5.23 -4.27
CA PHE A 88 10.36 6.00 -3.19
C PHE A 88 10.63 7.46 -3.56
N TYR A 89 10.99 7.73 -4.81
CA TYR A 89 11.29 9.09 -5.28
C TYR A 89 10.05 10.00 -5.39
N GLN A 90 8.83 9.44 -5.29
CA GLN A 90 7.56 10.20 -5.27
C GLN A 90 6.86 10.12 -3.90
N MET A 91 7.46 9.44 -2.93
CA MET A 91 6.82 9.14 -1.66
C MET A 91 7.15 10.22 -0.62
N HIS A 92 6.10 10.71 0.04
CA HIS A 92 6.20 11.60 1.20
C HIS A 92 5.62 10.91 2.43
N LEU A 93 6.40 10.86 3.51
CA LEU A 93 6.01 10.26 4.79
C LEU A 93 5.86 11.33 5.85
N TYR A 94 4.77 11.27 6.60
CA TYR A 94 4.50 12.15 7.73
C TYR A 94 4.18 11.32 8.96
N HIS A 95 4.87 11.59 10.05
CA HIS A 95 4.71 10.88 11.31
C HIS A 95 4.10 11.83 12.34
N THR A 96 2.76 11.83 12.45
CA THR A 96 1.99 12.71 13.37
C THR A 96 1.12 11.83 14.27
N ASP A 97 -0.12 12.20 14.58
CA ASP A 97 -1.07 11.29 15.26
C ASP A 97 -1.36 10.03 14.42
N HIS A 98 -1.25 10.17 13.10
CA HIS A 98 -1.32 9.08 12.13
C HIS A 98 0.01 8.91 11.38
N LEU A 99 0.24 7.73 10.82
CA LEU A 99 1.24 7.54 9.78
C LEU A 99 0.61 7.94 8.43
N GLY A 100 1.04 9.07 7.89
CA GLY A 100 0.60 9.58 6.59
C GLY A 100 1.58 9.19 5.49
N ILE A 101 1.07 8.60 4.41
CA ILE A 101 1.83 8.26 3.20
C ILE A 101 1.16 8.94 2.02
N TYR A 102 1.92 9.73 1.26
CA TYR A 102 1.42 10.52 0.15
C TYR A 102 2.31 10.40 -1.07
N GLY A 103 1.72 10.61 -2.24
CA GLY A 103 2.44 10.73 -3.51
C GLY A 103 1.52 10.54 -4.70
N GLN A 104 1.95 10.96 -5.89
CA GLN A 104 1.14 10.86 -7.11
C GLN A 104 -0.25 11.54 -7.01
N GLY A 105 -0.39 12.56 -6.15
CA GLY A 105 -1.69 13.19 -5.86
C GLY A 105 -2.64 12.38 -4.97
N LEU A 106 -2.22 11.20 -4.52
CA LEU A 106 -2.98 10.32 -3.61
C LEU A 106 -2.41 10.40 -2.18
N GLY A 107 -3.19 9.93 -1.22
CA GLY A 107 -2.78 9.89 0.18
C GLY A 107 -3.53 8.87 1.02
N ILE A 108 -2.85 8.33 2.02
CA ILE A 108 -3.43 7.44 3.03
C ILE A 108 -2.91 7.83 4.41
N GLN A 109 -3.79 7.80 5.40
CA GLN A 109 -3.45 7.94 6.81
C GLN A 109 -3.80 6.65 7.54
N LEU A 110 -2.85 6.14 8.31
CA LEU A 110 -2.96 4.88 9.05
C LEU A 110 -2.99 5.14 10.55
N TYR A 111 -3.86 4.43 11.27
CA TYR A 111 -3.86 4.47 12.73
C TYR A 111 -2.58 3.83 13.30
N LYS A 112 -2.08 4.42 14.38
CA LYS A 112 -0.98 3.87 15.18
C LYS A 112 -1.52 3.06 16.36
N ASP A 113 -2.16 1.95 16.05
CA ASP A 113 -2.74 1.06 17.05
C ASP A 113 -1.76 -0.06 17.45
N LYS A 114 -2.23 -1.05 18.22
CA LYS A 114 -1.40 -2.21 18.60
C LYS A 114 -0.90 -3.02 17.40
N GLN A 115 -1.54 -2.94 16.23
CA GLN A 115 -1.04 -3.59 15.02
C GLN A 115 0.11 -2.78 14.42
N TYR A 116 0.09 -1.45 14.52
CA TYR A 116 1.19 -0.59 14.12
C TYR A 116 2.49 -0.93 14.85
N GLU A 117 2.45 -1.05 16.18
CA GLU A 117 3.61 -1.35 17.04
C GLU A 117 4.25 -2.72 16.77
N LYS A 118 3.57 -3.62 16.06
CA LYS A 118 4.08 -4.96 15.72
C LYS A 118 4.88 -4.98 14.42
N ASN A 119 5.12 -3.81 13.81
CA ASN A 119 5.68 -3.73 12.47
C ASN A 119 7.18 -3.51 12.36
#